data_AF-A0A021VSM7-F1
#
_entry.id   AF-A0A021VSM7-F1
#
_cell.length_a   1.000
_cell.length_b   1.000
_cell.length_c   1.000
_cell.angle_alpha   90.00
_cell.angle_beta   90.00
_cell.angle_gamma   90.00
#
_symmetry.space_group_name_H-M   'P 1'
#
loop_
_entity.id
_entity.type
_entity.pdbx_description
1 polymer ?
#
loop_
_entity_poly.entity_id
_entity_poly.type
_entity_poly.pdbx_seq_one_letter_code
_entity_poly.pdbx_strand_id
1 'polypeptide(L)'
;MPPTPPGPSGTGDRPGDWLRGVLGLCLLRVLADGPSYGYALGVRLAQAGLGELKGGTLYPALTRLEQAGHLTVEWRAGEGGPGRKYYALTASGREALADGAARWAAFAALTAGFVADGAADGGTTGLTGTGTTTSTSTSTSDTVSTDDSRAATPAPTPAPTPAPTAGGPS
;
A
#
# COMPACT_ATOMS: atom_id res chain seq x y z
N MET A 1 6.13 51.14 11.95
CA MET A 1 5.90 49.70 12.20
C MET A 1 6.46 48.96 10.99
N PRO A 2 7.55 48.17 11.11
CA PRO A 2 7.98 47.36 9.98
C PRO A 2 6.92 46.27 9.71
N PRO A 3 6.73 45.83 8.46
CA PRO A 3 5.86 44.70 8.16
C PRO A 3 6.43 43.45 8.84
N THR A 4 5.56 42.71 9.54
CA THR A 4 5.87 41.39 10.08
C THR A 4 6.38 40.51 8.94
N PRO A 5 7.55 39.86 9.06
CA PRO A 5 7.97 38.90 8.05
C PRO A 5 6.91 37.79 7.98
N PRO A 6 6.51 37.34 6.78
CA PRO A 6 5.72 36.12 6.70
C PRO A 6 6.51 35.02 7.43
N GLY A 7 5.87 34.34 8.39
CA GLY A 7 6.41 33.11 8.95
C GLY A 7 6.76 32.14 7.82
N PRO A 8 7.61 31.13 8.05
CA PRO A 8 8.09 30.25 6.99
C PRO A 8 6.89 29.58 6.31
N SER A 9 6.45 30.17 5.20
CA SER A 9 5.57 29.56 4.23
C SER A 9 6.39 28.44 3.60
N GLY A 10 6.44 27.31 4.29
CA GLY A 10 6.94 26.05 3.76
C GLY A 10 6.00 25.58 2.66
N THR A 11 6.04 26.27 1.53
CA THR A 11 5.64 25.79 0.21
C THR A 11 6.89 25.22 -0.46
N GLY A 12 7.68 24.47 0.31
CA GLY A 12 8.68 23.57 -0.23
C GLY A 12 7.97 22.26 -0.53
N ASP A 13 7.90 21.92 -1.82
CA ASP A 13 7.83 20.56 -2.35
C ASP A 13 7.59 19.46 -1.28
N ARG A 14 6.35 19.29 -0.84
CA ARG A 14 6.02 18.22 0.11
C ARG A 14 5.83 16.92 -0.66
N PRO A 15 6.14 15.76 -0.05
CA PRO A 15 6.19 14.40 -0.62
C PRO A 15 4.86 13.85 -1.21
N GLY A 16 4.03 14.66 -1.87
CA GLY A 16 2.74 14.28 -2.41
C GLY A 16 2.82 13.16 -3.45
N ASP A 17 3.92 13.08 -4.21
CA ASP A 17 4.16 11.97 -5.13
C ASP A 17 4.47 10.66 -4.40
N TRP A 18 5.32 10.70 -3.38
CA TRP A 18 5.63 9.52 -2.57
C TRP A 18 4.40 9.09 -1.75
N LEU A 19 3.65 10.06 -1.22
CA LEU A 19 2.41 9.86 -0.51
C LEU A 19 1.37 9.19 -1.40
N ARG A 20 1.24 9.60 -2.67
CA ARG A 20 0.33 8.92 -3.62
C ARG A 20 0.67 7.43 -3.76
N GLY A 21 1.96 7.06 -3.70
CA GLY A 21 2.41 5.68 -3.72
C GLY A 21 2.01 4.88 -2.48
N VAL A 22 2.06 5.49 -1.30
CA VAL A 22 1.74 4.80 -0.02
C VAL A 22 0.34 5.07 0.52
N LEU A 23 -0.43 5.93 -0.12
CA LEU A 23 -1.73 6.39 0.38
C LEU A 23 -2.69 5.23 0.64
N GLY A 24 -2.69 4.22 -0.23
CA GLY A 24 -3.50 3.02 -0.03
C GLY A 24 -3.18 2.32 1.29
N LEU A 25 -1.89 2.16 1.59
CA LEU A 25 -1.43 1.55 2.83
C LEU A 25 -1.78 2.41 4.05
N CYS A 26 -1.61 3.72 3.96
CA CYS A 26 -2.00 4.65 5.02
C CYS A 26 -3.50 4.60 5.31
N LEU A 27 -4.35 4.50 4.28
CA LEU A 27 -5.79 4.37 4.45
C LEU A 27 -6.18 3.06 5.14
N LEU A 28 -5.58 1.94 4.72
CA LEU A 28 -5.79 0.64 5.38
C LEU A 28 -5.37 0.71 6.86
N ARG A 29 -4.24 1.37 7.16
CA ARG A 29 -3.76 1.53 8.54
C ARG A 29 -4.73 2.33 9.42
N VAL A 30 -5.28 3.44 8.91
CA VAL A 30 -6.24 4.26 9.68
C VAL A 30 -7.55 3.50 9.89
N LEU A 31 -7.98 2.72 8.90
CA LEU A 31 -9.20 1.89 8.99
C LEU A 31 -9.03 0.64 9.86
N ALA A 32 -7.78 0.24 10.15
CA ALA A 32 -7.51 -0.82 11.13
C ALA A 32 -7.93 -0.42 12.55
N ASP A 33 -7.97 0.89 12.86
CA ASP A 33 -8.44 1.38 14.17
C ASP A 33 -9.98 1.38 14.27
N GLY A 34 -10.70 1.22 13.15
CA GLY A 34 -12.15 1.08 13.11
C GLY A 34 -12.81 1.72 11.88
N PRO A 35 -14.11 1.42 11.64
CA PRO A 35 -14.86 1.97 10.52
C PRO A 35 -14.95 3.50 10.54
N SER A 36 -14.79 4.16 9.39
CA SER A 36 -14.79 5.61 9.28
C SER A 36 -15.29 6.09 7.91
N TYR A 37 -15.59 7.38 7.78
CA TYR A 37 -16.05 7.99 6.52
C TYR A 37 -14.96 8.86 5.89
N GLY A 38 -15.04 9.06 4.58
CA GLY A 38 -13.95 9.67 3.78
C GLY A 38 -13.37 10.95 4.37
N TYR A 39 -14.20 11.92 4.76
CA TYR A 39 -13.69 13.16 5.35
C TYR A 39 -12.90 12.93 6.66
N ALA A 40 -13.40 12.08 7.56
CA ALA A 40 -12.69 11.77 8.80
C ALA A 40 -11.36 11.04 8.55
N LEU A 41 -11.27 10.21 7.50
CA LEU A 41 -10.01 9.59 7.08
C LEU A 41 -8.99 10.65 6.63
N GLY A 42 -9.43 11.63 5.82
CA GLY A 42 -8.57 12.73 5.39
C GLY A 42 -8.03 13.54 6.57
N VAL A 43 -8.88 13.86 7.56
CA VAL A 43 -8.47 14.57 8.77
C VAL A 43 -7.45 13.77 9.59
N ARG A 44 -7.68 12.46 9.80
CA ARG A 44 -6.73 11.61 10.53
C ARG A 44 -5.37 11.50 9.83
N LEU A 45 -5.35 11.43 8.50
CA LEU A 45 -4.12 11.40 7.72
C LEU A 45 -3.36 12.73 7.83
N ALA A 46 -4.06 13.85 7.78
CA ALA A 46 -3.45 15.16 8.00
C ALA A 46 -2.87 15.30 9.41
N GLN A 47 -3.59 14.83 10.43
CA GLN A 47 -3.11 14.80 11.83
C GLN A 47 -1.88 13.91 12.03
N ALA A 48 -1.73 12.86 11.22
CA ALA A 48 -0.54 12.01 11.20
C ALA A 48 0.68 12.65 10.50
N GLY A 49 0.57 13.92 10.06
CA GLY A 49 1.66 14.64 9.40
C GLY A 49 1.79 14.36 7.90
N LEU A 50 0.85 13.61 7.30
CA LEU A 50 0.86 13.31 5.85
C LEU A 50 0.35 14.48 5.00
N GLY A 51 -0.07 15.58 5.63
CA GLY A 51 -0.59 16.76 4.96
C GLY A 51 -2.07 16.65 4.58
N GLU A 52 -2.61 17.75 4.07
CA GLU A 52 -4.02 17.84 3.72
C GLU A 52 -4.31 17.15 2.37
N LEU A 53 -5.09 16.08 2.42
CA LEU A 53 -5.48 15.34 1.23
C LEU A 53 -6.72 15.94 0.59
N LYS A 54 -6.58 16.36 -0.67
CA LYS A 54 -7.72 16.79 -1.49
C LYS A 54 -8.62 15.60 -1.79
N GLY A 55 -9.94 15.85 -1.86
CA GLY A 55 -10.93 14.83 -2.22
C GLY A 55 -10.61 14.10 -3.53
N GLY A 56 -10.06 14.83 -4.53
CA GLY A 56 -9.64 14.25 -5.81
C GLY A 56 -8.50 13.23 -5.73
N THR A 57 -7.81 13.11 -4.60
CA THR A 57 -6.78 12.07 -4.37
C THR A 57 -7.31 10.99 -3.43
N LEU A 58 -8.05 11.39 -2.40
CA LEU A 58 -8.57 10.49 -1.38
C LEU A 58 -9.63 9.52 -1.92
N TYR A 59 -10.65 10.04 -2.62
CA TYR A 59 -11.78 9.22 -3.05
C TYR A 59 -11.39 8.18 -4.11
N PRO A 60 -10.59 8.50 -5.14
CA PRO A 60 -10.12 7.49 -6.08
C PRO A 60 -9.30 6.39 -5.41
N ALA A 61 -8.51 6.71 -4.38
CA ALA A 61 -7.77 5.72 -3.61
C ALA A 61 -8.72 4.78 -2.84
N LEU A 62 -9.74 5.33 -2.18
CA LEU A 62 -10.78 4.53 -1.50
C LEU A 62 -11.52 3.61 -2.47
N THR A 63 -11.90 4.12 -3.64
CA THR A 63 -12.57 3.33 -4.68
C THR A 63 -11.70 2.18 -5.19
N ARG A 64 -10.39 2.39 -5.35
CA ARG A 64 -9.46 1.31 -5.73
C ARG A 64 -9.37 0.22 -4.67
N LEU A 65 -9.32 0.60 -3.39
CA LEU A 65 -9.26 -0.35 -2.28
C LEU A 65 -10.58 -1.13 -2.12
N GLU A 66 -11.71 -0.48 -2.37
CA GLU A 66 -13.03 -1.13 -2.45
C GLU A 66 -13.09 -2.15 -3.60
N GLN A 67 -12.66 -1.75 -4.81
CA GLN A 67 -12.62 -2.64 -5.98
C GLN A 67 -11.68 -3.83 -5.78
N ALA A 68 -10.59 -3.66 -5.02
CA ALA A 68 -9.68 -4.73 -4.66
C ALA A 68 -10.21 -5.66 -3.53
N GLY A 69 -11.39 -5.37 -2.97
CA GLY A 69 -11.99 -6.17 -1.88
C GLY A 69 -11.35 -5.95 -0.50
N HIS A 70 -10.47 -4.95 -0.36
CA HIS A 70 -9.83 -4.64 0.92
C HIS A 70 -10.73 -3.84 1.86
N LEU A 71 -11.72 -3.13 1.30
CA LEU A 71 -12.70 -2.35 2.04
C LEU A 71 -14.12 -2.81 1.74
N THR A 72 -14.96 -2.73 2.76
CA THR A 72 -16.42 -2.79 2.62
C THR A 72 -16.99 -1.39 2.83
N VAL A 73 -18.06 -1.10 2.09
CA VAL A 73 -18.74 0.19 2.15
C VAL A 73 -20.16 -0.02 2.67
N GLU A 74 -20.50 0.70 3.73
CA GLU A 74 -21.82 0.71 4.32
C GLU A 74 -22.40 2.13 4.22
N TRP A 75 -23.62 2.25 3.70
CA TRP A 75 -24.34 3.51 3.74
C TRP A 75 -25.03 3.65 5.09
N ARG A 76 -24.68 4.69 5.85
CA ARG A 76 -25.35 5.00 7.12
C ARG A 76 -26.13 6.29 7.00
N ALA A 77 -27.40 6.25 7.42
CA ALA A 77 -28.20 7.46 7.55
C ALA A 77 -27.57 8.40 8.59
N GLY A 78 -27.51 9.70 8.30
CA GLY A 78 -27.10 10.67 9.30
C GLY A 78 -28.23 10.93 10.28
N GLU A 79 -27.93 11.10 11.57
CA GLU A 79 -28.88 11.70 12.51
C GLU A 79 -29.17 13.15 12.07
N GLY A 80 -30.26 13.35 11.34
CA GLY A 80 -30.70 14.67 10.87
C GLY A 80 -29.94 15.23 9.67
N GLY A 81 -29.16 14.42 8.94
CA GLY A 81 -28.36 14.87 7.80
C GLY A 81 -28.27 13.87 6.66
N PRO A 82 -27.69 14.25 5.51
CA PRO A 82 -27.51 13.34 4.39
C PRO A 82 -26.68 12.13 4.82
N GLY A 83 -27.09 10.95 4.35
CA GLY A 83 -26.37 9.71 4.63
C GLY A 83 -24.91 9.78 4.19
N ARG A 84 -24.06 8.97 4.84
CA ARG A 84 -22.61 8.95 4.63
C ARG A 84 -22.15 7.53 4.33
N LYS A 85 -21.19 7.41 3.42
CA LYS A 85 -20.46 6.16 3.20
C LYS A 85 -19.45 5.95 4.31
N TYR A 86 -19.60 4.87 5.04
CA TYR A 86 -18.62 4.35 5.98
C TYR A 86 -17.83 3.24 5.31
N TYR A 87 -16.52 3.30 5.47
CA TYR A 87 -15.56 2.31 5.01
C TYR A 87 -15.12 1.47 6.21
N ALA A 88 -15.06 0.16 6.03
CA ALA A 88 -14.57 -0.77 7.03
C ALA A 88 -13.58 -1.75 6.39
N LEU A 89 -12.54 -2.12 7.15
CA LEU A 89 -11.49 -3.02 6.70
C LEU A 89 -11.99 -4.46 6.64
N THR A 90 -11.75 -5.16 5.53
CA THR A 90 -12.07 -6.60 5.40
C THR A 90 -10.96 -7.48 5.97
N ALA A 91 -11.17 -8.80 6.02
CA ALA A 91 -10.11 -9.75 6.36
C ALA A 91 -8.94 -9.63 5.36
N SER A 92 -9.24 -9.66 4.05
CA SER A 92 -8.26 -9.43 2.99
C SER A 92 -7.57 -8.06 3.11
N GLY A 93 -8.30 -7.02 3.52
CA GLY A 93 -7.71 -5.70 3.76
C GLY A 93 -6.69 -5.67 4.91
N ARG A 94 -6.88 -6.50 5.95
CA ARG A 94 -5.90 -6.64 7.05
C ARG A 94 -4.65 -7.38 6.59
N GLU A 95 -4.81 -8.44 5.82
CA GLU A 95 -3.68 -9.18 5.22
C GLU A 95 -2.88 -8.27 4.29
N ALA A 96 -3.57 -7.54 3.40
CA ALA A 96 -2.95 -6.57 2.51
C ALA A 96 -2.22 -5.44 3.26
N LEU A 97 -2.75 -5.00 4.41
CA LEU A 97 -2.06 -4.05 5.29
C LEU A 97 -0.78 -4.65 5.87
N ALA A 98 -0.82 -5.87 6.39
CA ALA A 98 0.35 -6.53 6.97
C ALA A 98 1.46 -6.72 5.93
N ASP A 99 1.12 -7.31 4.78
CA ASP A 99 2.06 -7.58 3.69
C ASP A 99 2.57 -6.29 3.06
N GLY A 100 1.69 -5.31 2.88
CA GLY A 100 2.03 -4.00 2.35
C GLY A 100 2.96 -3.23 3.28
N ALA A 101 2.73 -3.29 4.59
CA ALA A 101 3.57 -2.62 5.58
C ALA A 101 4.97 -3.22 5.63
N ALA A 102 5.09 -4.55 5.60
CA ALA A 102 6.39 -5.22 5.57
C ALA A 102 7.19 -4.85 4.31
N ARG A 103 6.57 -4.91 3.13
CA ARG A 103 7.21 -4.53 1.86
C ARG A 103 7.59 -3.06 1.82
N TRP A 104 6.72 -2.18 2.32
CA TRP A 104 7.00 -0.75 2.39
C TRP A 104 8.20 -0.46 3.31
N ALA A 105 8.25 -1.06 4.50
CA ALA A 105 9.36 -0.87 5.42
C ALA A 105 10.70 -1.30 4.81
N ALA A 106 10.73 -2.45 4.13
CA ALA A 106 11.93 -2.92 3.42
C ALA A 106 12.35 -1.97 2.30
N PHE A 107 11.40 -1.50 1.48
CA PHE A 107 11.67 -0.55 0.40
C PHE A 107 12.17 0.80 0.92
N ALA A 108 11.55 1.35 1.96
CA ALA A 108 11.94 2.61 2.57
C ALA A 108 13.35 2.53 3.17
N ALA A 109 13.68 1.43 3.86
CA ALA A 109 15.02 1.22 4.41
C ALA A 109 16.08 1.11 3.30
N LEU A 110 15.81 0.32 2.25
CA LEU A 110 16.73 0.14 1.13
C LEU A 110 16.99 1.44 0.38
N THR A 111 15.94 2.18 0.05
CA THR A 111 16.05 3.44 -0.69
C THR A 111 16.72 4.54 0.14
N ALA A 112 16.40 4.63 1.44
CA ALA A 112 17.06 5.57 2.33
C ALA A 112 18.56 5.28 2.44
N GLY A 113 18.96 4.00 2.60
CA GLY A 113 20.36 3.60 2.61
C GLY A 113 21.07 3.94 1.30
N PHE A 114 20.49 3.54 0.16
CA PHE A 114 21.07 3.77 -1.16
C PHE A 114 21.27 5.26 -1.48
N VAL A 115 20.31 6.13 -1.13
CA VAL A 115 20.44 7.58 -1.34
C VAL A 115 21.48 8.20 -0.42
N ALA A 116 21.63 7.70 0.81
CA ALA A 116 22.59 8.21 1.78
C ALA A 116 24.02 7.78 1.48
N ASP A 117 24.23 6.55 0.98
CA ASP A 117 25.56 6.00 0.70
C ASP A 117 26.30 6.80 -0.39
N GLY A 118 25.59 7.33 -1.39
CA GLY A 118 26.19 8.17 -2.44
C GLY A 118 26.58 9.59 -2.01
N ALA A 119 26.19 10.05 -0.82
CA ALA A 119 26.55 11.37 -0.29
C ALA A 119 27.87 11.36 0.50
N ALA A 120 28.38 10.19 0.88
CA ALA A 120 29.60 10.05 1.69
C ALA A 120 30.90 10.13 0.86
N ASP A 121 30.82 10.00 -0.47
CA ASP A 121 32.01 9.96 -1.35
C ASP A 121 32.52 11.35 -1.80
N GLY A 122 31.94 12.44 -1.28
CA GLY A 122 32.23 13.82 -1.69
C GLY A 122 33.36 14.54 -0.93
N GLY A 123 34.10 13.88 -0.04
CA GLY A 123 35.08 14.58 0.78
C GLY A 123 36.17 13.71 1.40
N THR A 124 37.23 13.42 0.64
CA THR A 124 38.64 13.66 1.04
C THR A 124 39.54 13.50 -0.18
N THR A 125 39.94 14.63 -0.75
CA THR A 125 41.21 14.75 -1.47
C THR A 125 42.32 14.46 -0.46
N GLY A 126 43.04 13.35 -0.60
CA GLY A 126 44.17 13.08 0.29
C GLY A 126 44.82 11.71 0.15
N LEU A 127 45.86 11.68 -0.68
CA LEU A 127 47.02 10.75 -0.67
C LEU A 127 46.89 9.36 -1.31
N THR A 128 47.58 9.26 -2.46
CA THR A 128 48.33 8.12 -3.01
C THR A 128 48.45 6.86 -2.17
N GLY A 129 47.97 5.75 -2.73
CA GLY A 129 48.34 4.39 -2.39
C GLY A 129 48.11 3.47 -3.59
N THR A 130 49.06 3.46 -4.53
CA THR A 130 49.15 2.43 -5.57
C THR A 130 49.39 1.07 -4.92
N GLY A 131 48.37 0.22 -4.94
CA GLY A 131 48.45 -1.20 -4.63
C GLY A 131 47.72 -2.00 -5.70
N THR A 132 48.48 -2.51 -6.65
CA THR A 132 48.07 -3.41 -7.74
C THR A 132 47.79 -4.83 -7.22
N THR A 133 47.03 -5.59 -8.02
CA THR A 133 46.79 -7.06 -8.03
C THR A 133 45.53 -7.51 -7.28
N THR A 134 44.45 -7.86 -7.98
CA THR A 134 44.17 -9.07 -8.78
C THR A 134 44.00 -10.31 -7.90
N SER A 135 42.76 -10.79 -7.77
CA SER A 135 42.46 -12.22 -7.86
C SER A 135 40.97 -12.47 -8.09
N THR A 136 40.72 -12.93 -9.31
CA THR A 136 39.57 -13.67 -9.82
C THR A 136 39.28 -14.93 -9.01
N SER A 137 38.01 -15.25 -8.74
CA SER A 137 37.55 -16.63 -8.89
C SER A 137 36.04 -16.71 -9.12
N THR A 138 35.70 -17.12 -10.34
CA THR A 138 34.45 -17.71 -10.77
C THR A 138 34.21 -19.03 -10.03
N SER A 139 32.96 -19.34 -9.68
CA SER A 139 32.53 -20.74 -9.53
C SER A 139 31.08 -20.90 -9.96
N THR A 140 30.95 -21.39 -11.20
CA THR A 140 29.76 -22.00 -11.75
C THR A 140 29.62 -23.39 -11.12
N SER A 141 28.42 -23.78 -10.70
CA SER A 141 28.06 -25.19 -10.57
C SER A 141 26.59 -25.38 -10.91
N ASP A 142 26.38 -25.99 -12.07
CA ASP A 142 25.24 -26.81 -12.45
C ASP A 142 24.76 -27.71 -11.31
N THR A 143 23.46 -27.98 -11.19
CA THR A 143 22.92 -29.28 -11.62
C THR A 143 21.39 -29.24 -11.72
N VAL A 144 20.89 -29.67 -12.87
CA VAL A 144 19.51 -30.12 -13.12
C VAL A 144 19.13 -31.23 -12.16
N SER A 145 17.93 -31.16 -11.58
CA SER A 145 17.25 -32.32 -11.01
C SER A 145 15.82 -32.37 -11.56
N THR A 146 15.66 -33.15 -12.62
CA THR A 146 14.39 -33.74 -13.04
C THR A 146 14.10 -34.87 -12.07
N ASP A 147 12.98 -34.83 -11.35
CA ASP A 147 12.35 -36.06 -10.88
C ASP A 147 10.84 -35.99 -11.06
N ASP A 148 10.38 -37.10 -11.61
CA ASP A 148 9.08 -37.43 -12.16
C ASP A 148 8.19 -37.93 -11.03
N SER A 149 6.96 -37.40 -10.93
CA SER A 149 5.89 -38.11 -10.22
C SER A 149 4.54 -37.68 -10.77
N ARG A 150 4.16 -38.37 -11.85
CA ARG A 150 2.78 -38.53 -12.29
C ARG A 150 2.00 -39.33 -11.24
N ALA A 151 0.90 -38.75 -10.76
CA ALA A 151 -0.30 -39.50 -10.42
C ALA A 151 -1.53 -38.69 -10.84
N ALA A 152 -2.23 -39.19 -11.85
CA ALA A 152 -3.49 -38.65 -12.34
C ALA A 152 -4.68 -39.22 -11.53
N THR A 153 -5.54 -38.31 -11.04
CA THR A 153 -7.03 -38.24 -11.17
C THR A 153 -7.85 -39.52 -10.86
N PRO A 154 -8.94 -39.47 -10.05
CA PRO A 154 -10.16 -38.76 -10.49
C PRO A 154 -10.98 -37.96 -9.46
N ALA A 155 -11.72 -37.00 -10.03
CA ALA A 155 -12.75 -36.17 -9.41
C ALA A 155 -13.97 -36.98 -8.94
N PRO A 156 -14.64 -36.59 -7.84
CA PRO A 156 -15.99 -37.06 -7.54
C PRO A 156 -17.07 -36.19 -8.23
N THR A 157 -17.98 -36.91 -8.90
CA THR A 157 -19.22 -36.55 -9.60
C THR A 157 -20.13 -35.54 -8.87
N PRO A 158 -20.85 -34.64 -9.59
CA PRO A 158 -21.81 -33.71 -9.01
C PRO A 158 -23.10 -34.39 -8.50
N ALA A 159 -23.64 -33.87 -7.39
CA ALA A 159 -24.95 -34.25 -6.85
C ALA A 159 -26.10 -33.66 -7.70
N PRO A 160 -27.28 -34.33 -7.75
CA PRO A 160 -28.35 -34.01 -8.69
C PRO A 160 -29.16 -32.75 -8.33
N THR A 161 -29.50 -32.00 -9.38
CA THR A 161 -30.51 -30.93 -9.44
C THR A 161 -31.93 -31.46 -9.20
N PRO A 162 -32.73 -30.91 -8.29
CA PRO A 162 -34.18 -31.06 -8.35
C PRO A 162 -34.82 -30.09 -9.36
N ALA A 163 -35.69 -30.66 -10.19
CA ALA A 163 -36.44 -30.05 -11.30
C ALA A 163 -37.53 -29.05 -10.83
N PRO A 164 -38.16 -28.29 -11.75
CA PRO A 164 -39.00 -27.14 -11.42
C PRO A 164 -40.43 -27.54 -11.04
N THR A 165 -40.98 -26.95 -9.98
CA THR A 165 -42.42 -26.99 -9.72
C THR A 165 -43.10 -25.92 -10.55
N ALA A 166 -43.80 -26.39 -11.59
CA ALA A 166 -44.82 -25.63 -12.31
C ALA A 166 -45.93 -25.21 -11.34
N GLY A 167 -46.23 -23.91 -11.32
CA GLY A 167 -47.34 -23.34 -10.56
C GLY A 167 -47.89 -22.12 -11.28
N GLY A 168 -48.84 -22.36 -12.19
CA GLY A 168 -49.85 -21.41 -12.61
C GLY A 168 -51.13 -22.17 -12.92
N PRO A 169 -52.27 -21.51 -13.20
CA PRO A 169 -52.67 -20.16 -12.85
C PRO A 169 -54.01 -20.11 -12.08
N SER A 170 -54.36 -18.95 -11.53
CA SER A 170 -55.74 -18.44 -11.39
C SER A 170 -55.72 -16.93 -11.49
#